data_AF-A0A7D9L7K5-F1
#
_entry.id   AF-A0A7D9L7K5-F1
#
_cell.length_a   1.000
_cell.length_b   1.000
_cell.length_c   1.000
_cell.angle_alpha   90.00
_cell.angle_beta   90.00
_cell.angle_gamma   90.00
#
_symmetry.space_group_name_H-M   'P 1'
#
loop_
_entity.id
_entity.type
_entity.pdbx_description
1 polymer ?
#
loop_
_entity_poly.entity_id
_entity_poly.type
_entity_poly.pdbx_seq_one_letter_code
_entity_poly.pdbx_strand_id
1 'polypeptide(L)' 'DICERTSIRKEDVVSTLQYLGLIQYYKGQYILTFTKDIVEGHKRAMIKRKLRIDPKFLHWTPKDWAKRGKW' A
#
# COMPACT_ATOMS: atom_id res chain seq x y z
N ASP A 1 7.74 -6.47 1.61
CA ASP A 1 8.00 -5.14 1.02
C ASP A 1 6.75 -4.25 0.87
N ILE A 2 5.85 -4.42 -0.12
CA ILE A 2 4.69 -3.50 -0.30
C ILE A 2 3.78 -3.46 0.94
N CYS A 3 3.41 -4.62 1.49
CA CYS A 3 2.52 -4.70 2.66
C CYS A 3 3.14 -4.05 3.91
N GLU A 4 4.46 -4.17 4.08
CA GLU A 4 5.18 -3.60 5.23
C GLU A 4 5.27 -2.08 5.15
N ARG A 5 5.39 -1.52 3.95
CA ARG A 5 5.51 -0.06 3.75
C ARG A 5 4.17 0.66 3.83
N THR A 6 3.08 0.01 3.43
CA THR A 6 1.75 0.63 3.33
C THR A 6 0.81 0.22 4.45
N SER A 7 1.16 -0.82 5.21
CA SER A 7 0.29 -1.49 6.18
C SER A 7 -1.01 -2.05 5.56
N ILE A 8 -1.07 -2.21 4.23
CA ILE A 8 -2.20 -2.82 3.52
C ILE A 8 -2.05 -4.34 3.56
N ARG A 9 -3.18 -5.06 3.72
CA ARG A 9 -3.19 -6.52 3.75
C ARG A 9 -2.72 -7.09 2.40
N LYS A 10 -2.07 -8.25 2.44
CA LYS A 10 -1.53 -8.90 1.24
C LYS A 10 -2.61 -9.18 0.20
N GLU A 11 -3.77 -9.63 0.64
CA GLU A 11 -4.94 -9.90 -0.21
C GLU A 11 -5.41 -8.64 -0.95
N ASP A 12 -5.51 -7.51 -0.25
CA ASP A 12 -5.91 -6.23 -0.82
C ASP A 12 -4.87 -5.68 -1.81
N VAL A 13 -3.58 -5.88 -1.53
CA VAL A 13 -2.50 -5.52 -2.47
C VAL A 13 -2.63 -6.34 -3.76
N VAL A 14 -2.81 -7.66 -3.64
CA VAL A 14 -2.93 -8.55 -4.80
C VAL A 14 -4.20 -8.22 -5.61
N SER A 15 -5.34 -8.08 -4.96
CA SER A 15 -6.61 -7.77 -5.63
C SER A 15 -6.57 -6.41 -6.34
N THR A 16 -5.99 -5.39 -5.71
CA THR A 16 -5.83 -4.06 -6.32
C THR A 16 -4.91 -4.12 -7.53
N LEU A 17 -3.77 -4.80 -7.43
CA LEU A 17 -2.83 -4.90 -8.54
C LEU A 17 -3.39 -5.74 -9.70
N GLN A 18 -4.19 -6.78 -9.41
CA GLN A 18 -4.90 -7.56 -10.42
C GLN A 18 -5.96 -6.73 -11.13
N TYR A 19 -6.76 -5.98 -10.38
CA TYR A 19 -7.75 -5.06 -10.93
C TYR A 19 -7.13 -4.02 -11.86
N LEU A 20 -5.94 -3.51 -11.50
CA LEU A 20 -5.19 -2.56 -12.31
C LEU A 20 -4.39 -3.20 -13.45
N GLY A 21 -4.40 -4.54 -13.59
CA GLY A 21 -3.63 -5.26 -14.61
C GLY A 21 -2.10 -5.18 -14.42
N LEU A 22 -1.64 -4.87 -13.20
CA LEU A 22 -0.23 -4.62 -12.86
C LEU A 22 0.52 -5.86 -12.37
N ILE A 23 -0.18 -6.97 -12.17
CA ILE A 23 0.40 -8.19 -11.62
C ILE A 23 -0.09 -9.40 -12.39
N GLN A 24 0.83 -10.31 -12.70
CA GLN A 24 0.56 -11.58 -13.35
C GLN A 24 1.10 -12.71 -12.48
N TYR A 25 0.36 -13.81 -12.42
CA TYR A 25 0.79 -15.01 -11.70
C TYR A 25 1.38 -16.01 -12.71
N TYR A 26 2.66 -16.32 -12.56
CA TYR A 26 3.38 -17.22 -13.44
C TYR A 26 4.29 -18.15 -12.64
N LYS A 27 4.14 -19.47 -12.84
CA LYS A 27 4.94 -20.54 -12.20
C LYS A 27 5.12 -20.39 -10.68
N GLY A 28 4.05 -20.08 -9.95
CA GLY A 28 4.12 -19.97 -8.48
C GLY A 28 4.56 -18.60 -7.97
N GLN A 29 4.88 -17.66 -8.86
CA GLN A 29 5.38 -16.33 -8.51
C GLN A 29 4.51 -15.23 -9.10
N TYR A 30 4.46 -14.10 -8.38
CA TYR A 30 3.84 -12.88 -8.88
C TYR A 30 4.88 -12.03 -9.58
N ILE A 31 4.58 -11.65 -10.82
CA ILE A 31 5.39 -10.77 -11.65
C ILE A 31 4.65 -9.44 -11.78
N LEU A 32 5.33 -8.33 -11.48
CA LEU A 32 4.79 -6.99 -11.69
C LEU A 32 5.07 -6.54 -13.12
N THR A 33 4.04 -6.00 -13.79
CA THR A 33 4.14 -5.50 -15.15
C THR A 33 3.84 -4.01 -15.15
N PHE A 34 4.84 -3.21 -15.52
CA PHE A 34 4.70 -1.76 -15.64
C PHE A 34 4.97 -1.34 -17.08
N THR A 35 3.98 -0.69 -17.69
CA THR A 35 4.17 0.00 -18.97
C THR A 35 4.43 1.48 -18.74
N LYS A 36 5.04 2.14 -19.72
CA LYS A 36 5.28 3.60 -19.66
C LYS A 36 3.98 4.38 -19.47
N ASP A 37 2.89 3.95 -20.13
CA ASP A 37 1.59 4.61 -20.05
C ASP A 37 0.98 4.56 -18.66
N ILE A 38 1.12 3.43 -17.96
CA ILE A 38 0.65 3.24 -16.58
C ILE A 38 1.41 4.17 -15.63
N VAL A 39 2.74 4.23 -15.78
CA VAL A 39 3.58 5.10 -14.96
C VAL A 39 3.20 6.57 -15.18
N GLU A 40 3.00 6.98 -16.44
CA GLU A 40 2.63 8.35 -16.77
C GLU A 40 1.20 8.71 -16.32
N GLY A 41 0.26 7.77 -16.44
CA GLY A 41 -1.09 7.89 -15.87
C GLY A 41 -1.06 8.08 -14.36
N HIS A 42 -0.23 7.28 -13.66
CA HIS A 42 -0.06 7.40 -12.21
C HIS A 42 0.51 8.77 -11.81
N LYS A 43 1.56 9.25 -12.50
CA LYS A 43 2.13 10.58 -12.26
C LYS A 43 1.08 11.69 -12.41
N ARG A 44 0.31 11.67 -13.50
CA ARG A 44 -0.78 12.63 -13.74
C ARG A 44 -1.86 12.58 -12.65
N ALA A 45 -2.22 11.38 -12.18
CA ALA A 45 -3.17 11.22 -11.08
C ALA A 45 -2.61 11.75 -9.74
N MET A 46 -1.32 11.54 -9.48
CA MET A 46 -0.67 11.97 -8.24
C MET A 46 -0.50 13.49 -8.18
N ILE A 47 -0.27 14.18 -9.31
CA ILE A 47 -0.22 15.65 -9.37
C ILE A 47 -1.54 16.29 -8.90
N LYS A 48 -2.68 15.63 -9.14
CA LYS A 48 -3.99 16.12 -8.69
C LYS A 48 -4.18 16.00 -7.16
N ARG A 49 -3.41 15.14 -6.49
CA ARG A 49 -3.50 14.87 -5.04
C ARG A 49 -2.61 15.84 -4.26
N LYS A 50 -3.11 17.06 -4.03
CA LYS A 50 -2.35 18.14 -3.38
C LYS A 50 -2.14 17.95 -1.88
N LEU A 51 -3.11 17.36 -1.17
CA LEU A 51 -3.04 17.14 0.27
C LEU A 51 -2.51 15.73 0.58
N ARG A 52 -1.49 15.64 1.43
CA ARG A 52 -0.90 14.39 1.92
C ARG A 52 -0.63 14.50 3.42
N ILE A 53 -0.75 13.37 4.10
CA ILE A 53 -0.39 13.26 5.52
C ILE A 53 1.13 13.12 5.61
N ASP A 54 1.76 13.98 6.40
CA ASP A 54 3.16 13.82 6.79
C ASP A 54 3.21 13.00 8.09
N PRO A 55 3.80 11.78 8.07
CA PRO A 55 3.86 10.92 9.26
C PRO A 55 4.67 11.53 10.41
N LYS A 56 5.57 12.49 10.17
CA LYS A 56 6.38 13.13 11.22
C LYS A 56 5.55 13.95 12.21
N PHE A 57 4.40 14.44 11.76
CA PHE A 57 3.49 15.25 12.58
C PHE A 57 2.36 14.40 13.21
N LEU A 58 2.37 13.08 12.99
CA LEU A 58 1.42 12.17 13.63
C LEU A 58 1.91 11.78 15.03
N HIS A 59 1.51 12.54 16.03
CA HIS A 59 1.79 12.23 17.44
C HIS A 59 0.76 11.23 17.98
N TRP A 60 0.97 9.95 17.68
CA TRP A 60 0.11 8.87 18.13
C TRP A 60 0.94 7.66 18.55
N THR A 61 0.51 7.00 19.62
CA THR A 61 1.11 5.75 20.11
C THR A 61 0.00 4.74 20.31
N PRO A 62 0.12 3.52 19.77
CA PRO A 62 -0.89 2.48 19.95
C PRO A 62 -1.05 2.16 21.42
N LYS A 63 -2.30 2.05 21.86
CA LYS A 63 -2.61 1.67 23.24
C LYS A 63 -2.35 0.18 23.43
N ASP A 64 -1.51 -0.14 24.41
CA ASP A 64 -1.27 -1.53 24.82
C ASP A 64 -2.45 -2.04 25.65
N TRP A 65 -3.28 -2.89 25.04
CA TRP A 65 -4.44 -3.47 25.70
C TRP A 65 -4.09 -4.67 26.60
N ALA A 66 -2.88 -5.25 26.46
CA ALA A 66 -2.45 -6.41 27.25
C ALA A 66 -2.10 -6.04 28.70
N LYS A 67 -1.73 -4.78 28.96
CA LYS A 67 -1.40 -4.27 30.31
C LYS A 67 -2.61 -4.04 31.22
N ARG A 68 -3.83 -4.27 30.74
CA ARG A 68 -5.07 -4.00 31.47
C ARG A 68 -5.42 -5.07 32.53
N GLY A 69 -4.67 -6.18 32.59
CA GLY A 69 -4.90 -7.30 33.52
C GLY A 69 -4.14 -7.26 34.85
N LYS A 70 -3.55 -6.12 35.25
CA LYS A 70 -2.90 -5.96 36.56
C LYS A 70 -3.64 -4.91 37.40
N TRP A 71 -4.79 -5.30 37.92
CA TRP A 71 -5.45 -4.66 39.07
C TRP A 71 -5.90 -5.78 40.00
#